data_AF-A0A6L5WJF1-F1
#
_entry.id   AF-A0A6L5WJF1-F1
#
_cell.length_a   1.000
_cell.length_b   1.000
_cell.length_c   1.000
_cell.angle_alpha   90.00
_cell.angle_beta   90.00
_cell.angle_gamma   90.00
#
_symmetry.space_group_name_H-M   'P 1'
#
loop_
_entity.id
_entity.type
_entity.pdbx_description
1 polymer ?
#
loop_
_entity_poly.entity_id
_entity_poly.type
_entity_poly.pdbx_seq_one_letter_code
_entity_poly.pdbx_strand_id
1 'polypeptide(L)'
;MKKAFTLIELLFVIVVLSILSLIGTDIYLNVYKNYAYSKSINALETKASNAVEQIATRLSYRIPQTTIAREAIGGDMQFIDLGDDRHKILEWYGISVESQNIHRNKGVDKGSWIIAGWSGFIDINRSGVFRSIGSKLERAGKIIDDLYSPVPDGKNNLAIIFIGGEHAISPEDYGYTGDKTKVNHKVVAVVDLSGQRDFNVKNFSSGATITERYYLSHTAYAIVPGKKDATTGLFDIYLYYNYRPWLGETYLQGKHELLIENATQFKFRGNNGNIEFELCVQDLNMPKKAKKDKFIICKKEAVF
;
A
#
# COMPACT_ATOMS: atom_id res chain seq x y z
N MET A 1 -34.35 -62.63 42.79
CA MET A 1 -35.13 -61.37 42.78
C MET A 1 -34.15 -60.21 42.82
N LYS A 2 -34.06 -59.39 41.76
CA LYS A 2 -33.20 -58.19 41.76
C LYS A 2 -33.84 -57.16 42.71
N LYS A 3 -33.08 -56.66 43.69
CA LYS A 3 -33.54 -55.61 44.61
C LYS A 3 -33.90 -54.37 43.79
N ALA A 4 -35.12 -53.88 43.96
CA ALA A 4 -35.55 -52.61 43.38
C ALA A 4 -34.94 -51.44 44.16
N PHE A 5 -34.63 -50.35 43.46
CA PHE A 5 -34.08 -49.13 44.04
C PHE A 5 -35.04 -48.52 45.08
N THR A 6 -34.47 -47.93 46.13
CA THR A 6 -35.24 -47.17 47.12
C THR A 6 -35.52 -45.76 46.61
N LEU A 7 -36.68 -45.18 46.98
CA LEU A 7 -37.10 -43.85 46.50
C LEU A 7 -36.08 -42.74 46.85
N ILE A 8 -35.40 -42.86 47.99
CA ILE A 8 -34.38 -41.90 48.43
C ILE A 8 -33.10 -41.96 47.57
N GLU A 9 -32.73 -43.15 47.13
CA GLU A 9 -31.56 -43.37 46.27
C GLU A 9 -31.80 -42.78 44.87
N LEU A 10 -33.02 -42.89 44.34
CA LEU A 10 -33.43 -42.25 43.10
C LEU A 10 -33.37 -40.71 43.19
N LEU A 11 -33.86 -40.13 44.29
CA LEU A 11 -33.83 -38.69 44.50
C LEU A 11 -32.39 -38.15 44.57
N PHE A 12 -31.50 -38.86 45.26
CA PHE A 12 -30.09 -38.49 45.34
C PHE A 12 -29.40 -38.50 43.98
N VAL A 13 -29.67 -39.52 43.15
CA VAL A 13 -29.12 -39.62 41.79
C VAL A 13 -29.57 -38.45 40.91
N ILE A 14 -30.86 -38.07 40.96
CA ILE A 14 -31.38 -36.95 40.17
C ILE A 14 -30.72 -35.63 40.58
N VAL A 15 -30.55 -35.39 41.88
CA VAL A 15 -29.89 -34.16 42.38
C VAL A 15 -28.43 -34.11 41.95
N VAL A 16 -27.68 -35.20 42.10
CA VAL A 16 -26.27 -35.25 41.69
C VAL A 16 -26.12 -35.06 40.18
N LEU A 17 -26.96 -35.72 39.36
CA LEU A 17 -26.96 -35.53 37.90
C LEU A 17 -27.30 -34.10 37.51
N SER A 18 -28.22 -33.45 38.23
CA SER A 18 -28.59 -32.05 37.98
C SER A 18 -27.41 -31.12 38.23
N ILE A 19 -26.70 -31.29 39.35
CA ILE A 19 -25.51 -30.48 39.69
C ILE A 19 -24.38 -30.73 38.69
N LEU A 20 -24.11 -32.01 38.35
CA LEU A 20 -23.09 -32.36 37.37
C LEU A 20 -23.42 -31.82 35.97
N SER A 21 -24.69 -31.87 35.56
CA SER A 21 -25.13 -31.32 34.28
C SER A 21 -24.98 -29.80 34.22
N LEU A 22 -25.31 -29.09 35.31
CA LEU A 22 -25.11 -27.64 35.41
C LEU A 22 -23.62 -27.29 35.28
N ILE A 23 -22.75 -27.92 36.08
CA ILE A 23 -21.31 -27.66 36.04
C ILE A 23 -20.72 -28.02 34.67
N GLY A 24 -21.11 -29.17 34.11
CA GLY A 24 -20.64 -29.61 32.79
C GLY A 24 -21.04 -28.63 31.68
N THR A 25 -22.27 -28.12 31.72
CA THR A 25 -22.76 -27.13 30.77
C THR A 25 -21.99 -25.82 30.89
N ASP A 26 -21.71 -25.35 32.11
CA ASP A 26 -20.95 -24.12 32.32
C ASP A 26 -19.50 -24.24 31.83
N ILE A 27 -18.83 -25.36 32.10
CA ILE A 27 -17.49 -25.64 31.59
C ILE A 27 -17.50 -25.65 30.06
N TYR A 28 -18.43 -26.38 29.45
CA TYR A 28 -18.54 -26.48 27.99
C TYR A 28 -18.76 -25.10 27.36
N LEU A 29 -19.68 -24.31 27.90
CA LEU A 29 -19.94 -22.95 27.42
C LEU A 29 -18.73 -22.03 27.57
N ASN A 30 -17.96 -22.15 28.65
CA ASN A 30 -16.77 -21.32 28.84
C ASN A 30 -15.63 -21.71 27.90
N VAL A 31 -15.38 -23.00 27.69
CA VAL A 31 -14.40 -23.49 26.71
C VAL A 31 -14.77 -23.03 25.30
N TYR A 32 -16.03 -23.20 24.90
CA TYR A 32 -16.50 -22.77 23.59
C TYR A 32 -16.35 -21.26 23.40
N LYS A 33 -16.74 -20.45 24.39
CA LYS A 33 -16.56 -18.99 24.34
C LYS A 33 -15.09 -18.61 24.17
N ASN A 34 -14.20 -19.17 25.00
CA ASN A 34 -12.77 -18.87 24.94
C ASN A 34 -12.17 -19.24 23.59
N TYR A 35 -12.54 -20.40 23.04
CA TYR A 35 -12.12 -20.82 21.70
C TYR A 35 -12.62 -19.84 20.62
N ALA A 36 -13.91 -19.46 20.64
CA ALA A 36 -14.48 -18.53 19.68
C ALA A 36 -13.80 -17.15 19.73
N TYR A 37 -13.50 -16.65 20.93
CA TYR A 37 -12.74 -15.41 21.12
C TYR A 37 -11.32 -15.54 20.58
N SER A 38 -10.57 -16.56 20.99
CA SER A 38 -9.18 -16.76 20.56
C SER A 38 -9.08 -16.88 19.03
N LYS A 39 -10.03 -17.60 18.40
CA LYS A 39 -10.12 -17.70 16.95
C LYS A 39 -10.36 -16.35 16.27
N SER A 40 -11.30 -15.54 16.77
CA SER A 40 -11.61 -14.21 16.23
C SER A 40 -10.42 -13.26 16.37
N ILE A 41 -9.76 -13.25 17.53
CA ILE A 41 -8.55 -12.44 17.79
C ILE A 41 -7.43 -12.81 16.82
N ASN A 42 -7.10 -14.10 16.72
CA ASN A 42 -6.01 -14.56 15.85
C ASN A 42 -6.31 -14.25 14.37
N ALA A 43 -7.56 -14.41 13.94
CA ALA A 43 -7.95 -14.09 12.57
C ALA A 43 -7.85 -12.59 12.28
N LEU A 44 -8.31 -11.73 13.20
CA LEU A 44 -8.23 -10.29 13.06
C LEU A 44 -6.78 -9.80 13.08
N GLU A 45 -5.95 -10.38 13.96
CA GLU A 45 -4.52 -10.08 14.05
C GLU A 45 -3.78 -10.44 12.75
N THR A 46 -4.07 -11.63 12.21
CA THR A 46 -3.49 -12.07 10.92
C THR A 46 -3.89 -11.13 9.79
N LYS A 47 -5.17 -10.74 9.71
CA LYS A 47 -5.64 -9.79 8.69
C LYS A 47 -4.95 -8.43 8.81
N ALA A 48 -4.88 -7.89 10.02
CA ALA A 48 -4.22 -6.61 10.29
C ALA A 48 -2.73 -6.67 9.93
N SER A 49 -2.04 -7.74 10.34
CA SER A 49 -0.62 -7.95 10.04
C SER A 49 -0.36 -8.02 8.55
N ASN A 50 -1.16 -8.80 7.80
CA ASN A 50 -1.02 -8.93 6.36
C ASN A 50 -1.27 -7.60 5.63
N ALA A 51 -2.22 -6.79 6.08
CA ALA A 51 -2.49 -5.48 5.50
C ALA A 51 -1.35 -4.50 5.78
N VAL A 52 -0.84 -4.46 7.01
CA VAL A 52 0.33 -3.65 7.38
C VAL A 52 1.57 -4.06 6.59
N GLU A 53 1.85 -5.36 6.46
CA GLU A 53 2.99 -5.86 5.69
C GLU A 53 2.89 -5.50 4.21
N GLN A 54 1.70 -5.59 3.61
CA GLN A 54 1.47 -5.16 2.23
C GLN A 54 1.73 -3.66 2.04
N ILE A 55 1.24 -2.83 2.97
CA ILE A 55 1.52 -1.38 2.95
C ILE A 55 3.03 -1.14 3.07
N ALA A 56 3.66 -1.73 4.08
CA ALA A 56 5.07 -1.52 4.37
C ALA A 56 5.97 -1.95 3.19
N THR A 57 5.66 -3.07 2.56
CA THR A 57 6.38 -3.57 1.38
C THR A 57 6.24 -2.64 0.19
N ARG A 58 5.08 -2.01 -0.02
CA ARG A 58 4.91 -1.03 -1.11
C ARG A 58 5.57 0.31 -0.79
N LEU A 59 5.57 0.72 0.47
CA LEU A 59 6.27 1.92 0.93
C LEU A 59 7.80 1.75 0.90
N SER A 60 8.34 0.55 1.11
CA SER A 60 9.80 0.34 1.07
C SER A 60 10.38 0.57 -0.34
N TYR A 61 9.55 0.43 -1.37
CA TYR A 61 9.88 0.76 -2.75
C TYR A 61 9.30 2.09 -3.22
N ARG A 62 8.99 3.01 -2.29
CA ARG A 62 8.62 4.39 -2.64
C ARG A 62 9.82 5.19 -3.12
N ILE A 63 9.55 6.25 -3.86
CA ILE A 63 10.51 7.32 -4.13
C ILE A 63 10.32 8.36 -3.00
N PRO A 64 11.24 8.46 -2.01
CA PRO A 64 10.95 9.11 -0.73
C PRO A 64 10.41 10.55 -0.87
N GLN A 65 11.06 11.34 -1.71
CA GLN A 65 10.72 12.75 -2.00
C GLN A 65 9.35 12.98 -2.65
N THR A 66 8.68 11.93 -3.14
CA THR A 66 7.35 12.03 -3.77
C THR A 66 6.21 11.74 -2.80
N THR A 67 6.52 11.38 -1.54
CA THR A 67 5.50 10.95 -0.58
C THR A 67 4.76 12.16 -0.02
N ILE A 68 3.44 12.14 -0.14
CA ILE A 68 2.56 13.22 0.30
C ILE A 68 1.42 12.70 1.15
N ALA A 69 0.93 13.60 2.00
CA ALA A 69 -0.28 13.45 2.77
C ALA A 69 -1.36 14.34 2.14
N ARG A 70 -2.58 13.81 1.96
CA ARG A 70 -3.74 14.53 1.42
C ARG A 70 -4.93 14.45 2.36
N GLU A 71 -5.66 15.54 2.52
CA GLU A 71 -6.90 15.59 3.31
C GLU A 71 -8.05 14.84 2.63
N ALA A 72 -8.37 15.24 1.40
CA ALA A 72 -9.42 14.68 0.57
C ALA A 72 -9.16 14.97 -0.91
N ILE A 73 -9.99 14.44 -1.81
CA ILE A 73 -9.93 14.73 -3.26
C ILE A 73 -9.96 16.25 -3.47
N GLY A 74 -8.94 16.81 -4.12
CA GLY A 74 -8.82 18.25 -4.36
C GLY A 74 -8.63 19.11 -3.10
N GLY A 75 -8.45 18.49 -1.92
CA GLY A 75 -8.11 19.16 -0.67
C GLY A 75 -6.61 19.44 -0.55
N ASP A 76 -6.23 19.97 0.62
CA ASP A 76 -4.83 20.32 0.93
C ASP A 76 -3.90 19.10 0.81
N MET A 77 -2.69 19.37 0.35
CA MET A 77 -1.63 18.39 0.16
C MET A 77 -0.34 18.92 0.74
N GLN A 78 0.35 18.09 1.50
CA GLN A 78 1.64 18.43 2.05
C GLN A 78 2.59 17.26 1.91
N PHE A 79 3.90 17.54 1.90
CA PHE A 79 4.87 16.48 2.05
C PHE A 79 4.64 15.74 3.38
N ILE A 80 4.93 14.45 3.39
CA ILE A 80 4.61 13.57 4.52
C ILE A 80 5.19 14.04 5.87
N ASP A 81 6.36 14.69 5.85
CA ASP A 81 7.03 15.24 7.04
C ASP A 81 6.32 16.48 7.62
N LEU A 82 5.46 17.13 6.82
CA LEU A 82 4.67 18.30 7.20
C LEU A 82 3.19 17.93 7.47
N GLY A 83 2.79 16.70 7.16
CA GLY A 83 1.42 16.23 7.33
C GLY A 83 0.94 16.27 8.78
N ASP A 84 -0.32 16.66 8.97
CA ASP A 84 -1.02 16.66 10.26
C ASP A 84 -2.16 15.61 10.30
N ASP A 85 -2.83 15.48 11.44
CA ASP A 85 -3.96 14.55 11.65
C ASP A 85 -5.18 14.79 10.72
N ARG A 86 -5.24 15.91 9.98
CA ARG A 86 -6.30 16.17 9.01
C ARG A 86 -6.06 15.40 7.70
N HIS A 87 -4.81 15.09 7.39
CA HIS A 87 -4.44 14.36 6.20
C HIS A 87 -4.61 12.86 6.41
N LYS A 88 -5.57 12.26 5.70
CA LYS A 88 -5.97 10.85 5.89
C LYS A 88 -5.57 9.94 4.74
N ILE A 89 -5.12 10.53 3.64
CA ILE A 89 -4.74 9.82 2.42
C ILE A 89 -3.22 9.92 2.28
N LEU A 90 -2.57 8.77 2.11
CA LEU A 90 -1.13 8.68 1.87
C LEU A 90 -0.92 8.39 0.39
N GLU A 91 -0.15 9.21 -0.33
CA GLU A 91 0.18 8.98 -1.75
C GLU A 91 1.69 9.05 -1.99
N TRP A 92 2.21 8.25 -2.93
CA TRP A 92 3.63 8.25 -3.31
C TRP A 92 3.87 7.67 -4.70
N TYR A 93 5.05 7.90 -5.27
CA TYR A 93 5.49 7.22 -6.48
C TYR A 93 6.22 5.93 -6.13
N GLY A 94 5.86 4.84 -6.80
CA GLY A 94 6.58 3.58 -6.66
C GLY A 94 7.77 3.52 -7.61
N ILE A 95 8.90 3.03 -7.12
CA ILE A 95 10.01 2.61 -7.97
C ILE A 95 9.55 1.43 -8.83
N SER A 96 9.89 1.44 -10.11
CA SER A 96 9.62 0.36 -11.06
C SER A 96 10.53 -0.85 -10.83
N VAL A 97 10.43 -1.47 -9.65
CA VAL A 97 11.28 -2.58 -9.24
C VAL A 97 11.05 -3.84 -10.08
N GLU A 98 9.82 -4.04 -10.54
CA GLU A 98 9.44 -5.17 -11.37
C GLU A 98 10.11 -5.11 -12.75
N SER A 99 10.39 -3.91 -13.27
CA SER A 99 11.10 -3.71 -14.53
C SER A 99 12.61 -3.49 -14.35
N GLN A 100 13.08 -3.33 -13.12
CA GLN A 100 14.49 -3.06 -12.82
C GLN A 100 15.36 -4.30 -12.99
N ASN A 101 14.92 -5.44 -12.46
CA ASN A 101 15.69 -6.69 -12.51
C ASN A 101 14.97 -7.69 -13.42
N ILE A 102 15.54 -7.93 -14.59
CA ILE A 102 14.92 -8.79 -15.60
C ILE A 102 15.76 -10.05 -15.83
N HIS A 103 15.08 -11.16 -16.10
CA HIS A 103 15.76 -12.41 -16.39
C HIS A 103 16.46 -12.34 -17.74
N ARG A 104 17.66 -12.93 -17.79
CA ARG A 104 18.43 -13.06 -19.01
C ARG A 104 17.69 -13.91 -20.03
N ASN A 105 17.65 -13.48 -21.29
CA ASN A 105 17.20 -14.35 -22.37
C ASN A 105 18.39 -15.21 -22.87
N LYS A 106 18.27 -16.53 -22.67
CA LYS A 106 19.33 -17.50 -23.01
C LYS A 106 19.54 -17.51 -24.53
N GLY A 107 20.73 -17.12 -24.98
CA GLY A 107 21.10 -17.08 -26.40
C GLY A 107 21.09 -15.67 -27.02
N VAL A 108 20.49 -14.68 -26.34
CA VAL A 108 20.49 -13.27 -26.79
C VAL A 108 21.43 -12.43 -25.93
N ASP A 109 21.40 -12.60 -24.61
CA ASP A 109 22.25 -11.82 -23.70
C ASP A 109 23.44 -12.63 -23.19
N LYS A 110 24.57 -11.94 -23.05
CA LYS A 110 25.80 -12.47 -22.45
C LYS A 110 25.92 -11.98 -20.99
N GLY A 111 26.50 -12.79 -20.12
CA GLY A 111 26.74 -12.42 -18.71
C GLY A 111 25.70 -12.98 -17.74
N SER A 112 25.48 -12.28 -16.62
CA SER A 112 24.68 -12.73 -15.46
C SER A 112 23.26 -13.16 -15.82
N TRP A 113 22.68 -14.07 -15.03
CA TRP A 113 21.30 -14.56 -15.15
C TRP A 113 20.24 -13.48 -14.90
N ILE A 114 20.61 -12.42 -14.17
CA ILE A 114 19.79 -11.23 -13.95
C ILE A 114 20.52 -10.07 -14.61
N ILE A 115 19.79 -9.31 -15.43
CA ILE A 115 20.27 -8.11 -16.10
C ILE A 115 19.40 -6.93 -15.68
N ALA A 116 19.98 -5.72 -15.66
CA ALA A 116 19.24 -4.51 -15.34
C ALA A 116 18.35 -4.12 -16.54
N GLY A 117 17.04 -4.08 -16.33
CA GLY A 117 16.10 -3.49 -17.28
C GLY A 117 16.35 -1.99 -17.39
N TRP A 118 16.48 -1.32 -16.24
CA TRP A 118 17.00 0.05 -16.12
C TRP A 118 18.03 0.12 -14.99
N SER A 119 19.12 0.85 -15.20
CA SER A 119 20.28 0.85 -14.29
C SER A 119 20.21 1.89 -13.17
N GLY A 120 19.35 2.90 -13.30
CA GLY A 120 19.30 4.05 -12.39
C GLY A 120 20.44 5.05 -12.61
N PHE A 121 21.25 4.87 -13.67
CA PHE A 121 22.29 5.80 -14.08
C PHE A 121 22.06 6.32 -15.49
N ILE A 122 22.23 7.61 -15.67
CA ILE A 122 22.08 8.34 -16.92
C ILE A 122 23.37 9.06 -17.30
N ASP A 123 23.68 9.05 -18.58
CA ASP A 123 24.72 9.87 -19.17
C ASP A 123 24.16 11.26 -19.48
N ILE A 124 24.65 12.27 -18.78
CA ILE A 124 24.22 13.67 -18.86
C ILE A 124 24.84 14.43 -20.05
N ASN A 125 25.71 13.79 -20.85
CA ASN A 125 26.53 14.47 -21.84
C ASN A 125 25.89 14.58 -23.25
N ARG A 126 24.56 14.37 -23.38
CA ARG A 126 23.83 14.55 -24.65
C ARG A 126 22.58 15.38 -24.48
N SER A 127 22.38 16.34 -25.38
CA SER A 127 21.19 17.19 -25.40
C SER A 127 19.96 16.41 -25.86
N GLY A 128 18.84 16.57 -25.15
CA GLY A 128 17.51 16.08 -25.53
C GLY A 128 17.26 14.57 -25.43
N VAL A 129 18.30 13.76 -25.17
CA VAL A 129 18.18 12.30 -25.01
C VAL A 129 18.86 11.88 -23.73
N PHE A 130 18.10 11.15 -22.93
CA PHE A 130 18.49 10.66 -21.63
C PHE A 130 19.01 9.22 -21.79
N ARG A 131 20.33 9.01 -21.81
CA ARG A 131 20.91 7.70 -22.12
C ARG A 131 21.25 6.93 -20.86
N SER A 132 20.53 5.85 -20.60
CA SER A 132 20.79 4.99 -19.46
C SER A 132 21.85 3.93 -19.74
N ILE A 133 22.95 4.00 -19.01
CA ILE A 133 24.12 3.13 -19.22
C ILE A 133 23.82 1.74 -18.65
N GLY A 134 24.08 0.68 -19.42
CA GLY A 134 23.88 -0.71 -18.97
C GLY A 134 22.43 -1.20 -18.98
N SER A 135 21.48 -0.34 -19.31
CA SER A 135 20.05 -0.67 -19.35
C SER A 135 19.64 -1.48 -20.59
N LYS A 136 18.49 -2.14 -20.46
CA LYS A 136 17.75 -2.89 -21.48
C LYS A 136 16.30 -2.37 -21.54
N LEU A 137 16.17 -1.07 -21.85
CA LEU A 137 14.94 -0.32 -21.72
C LEU A 137 13.78 -0.90 -22.55
N GLU A 138 14.02 -1.36 -23.76
CA GLU A 138 12.99 -2.01 -24.59
C GLU A 138 12.32 -3.20 -23.88
N ARG A 139 13.09 -3.98 -23.10
CA ARG A 139 12.53 -5.11 -22.34
C ARG A 139 11.84 -4.67 -21.05
N ALA A 140 12.43 -3.70 -20.36
CA ALA A 140 11.77 -3.08 -19.21
C ALA A 140 10.40 -2.50 -19.62
N GLY A 141 10.32 -1.90 -20.80
CA GLY A 141 9.08 -1.38 -21.38
C GLY A 141 8.01 -2.43 -21.53
N LYS A 142 8.33 -3.58 -22.12
CA LYS A 142 7.37 -4.69 -22.26
C LYS A 142 6.82 -5.16 -20.91
N ILE A 143 7.67 -5.26 -19.89
CA ILE A 143 7.21 -5.62 -18.53
C ILE A 143 6.29 -4.54 -17.97
N ILE A 144 6.63 -3.27 -18.15
CA ILE A 144 5.78 -2.16 -17.69
C ILE A 144 4.43 -2.18 -18.42
N ASP A 145 4.43 -2.46 -19.72
CA ASP A 145 3.21 -2.54 -20.55
C ASP A 145 2.33 -3.74 -20.18
N ASP A 146 2.93 -4.85 -19.74
CA ASP A 146 2.20 -6.03 -19.24
C ASP A 146 1.59 -5.76 -17.84
N LEU A 147 2.31 -5.02 -16.99
CA LEU A 147 1.88 -4.74 -15.62
C LEU A 147 0.81 -3.65 -15.55
N TYR A 148 0.84 -2.67 -16.47
CA TYR A 148 0.00 -1.48 -16.43
C TYR A 148 -0.62 -1.21 -17.79
N SER A 149 -1.87 -0.75 -17.78
CA SER A 149 -2.50 -0.35 -19.04
C SER A 149 -1.69 0.79 -19.67
N PRO A 150 -1.27 0.66 -20.95
CA PRO A 150 -0.67 1.78 -21.65
C PRO A 150 -1.66 2.95 -21.62
N VAL A 151 -1.13 4.16 -21.49
CA VAL A 151 -1.93 5.38 -21.67
C VAL A 151 -2.61 5.27 -23.04
N PRO A 152 -3.82 5.85 -23.25
CA PRO A 152 -4.52 5.77 -24.53
C PRO A 152 -3.71 6.20 -25.77
N ASP A 153 -2.57 6.88 -25.58
CA ASP A 153 -1.63 7.29 -26.63
C ASP A 153 -0.64 6.18 -27.06
N GLY A 154 -0.72 4.99 -26.46
CA GLY A 154 0.17 3.86 -26.76
C GLY A 154 1.61 4.04 -26.26
N LYS A 155 1.84 4.97 -25.31
CA LYS A 155 3.16 5.31 -24.80
C LYS A 155 3.25 5.16 -23.28
N ASN A 156 4.44 4.82 -22.81
CA ASN A 156 4.65 4.42 -21.42
C ASN A 156 4.57 5.61 -20.46
N ASN A 157 4.89 6.83 -20.93
CA ASN A 157 4.79 8.08 -20.17
C ASN A 157 5.33 7.91 -18.74
N LEU A 158 6.57 7.47 -18.62
CA LEU A 158 7.21 7.15 -17.35
C LEU A 158 7.71 8.41 -16.67
N ALA A 159 7.79 8.37 -15.35
CA ALA A 159 8.43 9.43 -14.58
C ALA A 159 9.87 9.04 -14.24
N ILE A 160 10.80 9.95 -14.55
CA ILE A 160 12.16 9.93 -14.05
C ILE A 160 12.29 11.02 -12.99
N ILE A 161 12.81 10.64 -11.82
CA ILE A 161 13.11 11.56 -10.73
C ILE A 161 14.58 11.43 -10.37
N PHE A 162 15.31 12.54 -10.49
CA PHE A 162 16.75 12.60 -10.24
C PHE A 162 17.07 12.63 -8.74
N ILE A 163 18.10 11.90 -8.34
CA ILE A 163 18.55 11.82 -6.94
C ILE A 163 19.54 12.94 -6.68
N GLY A 164 19.26 13.79 -5.68
CA GLY A 164 20.09 14.96 -5.37
C GLY A 164 19.99 16.09 -6.41
N GLY A 165 18.94 16.07 -7.24
CA GLY A 165 18.61 17.14 -8.18
C GLY A 165 17.92 18.32 -7.50
N GLU A 166 17.17 19.09 -8.28
CA GLU A 166 16.41 20.22 -7.74
C GLU A 166 15.36 19.76 -6.71
N HIS A 167 15.25 20.49 -5.59
CA HIS A 167 14.28 20.19 -4.56
C HIS A 167 12.90 20.78 -4.92
N ALA A 168 11.87 19.97 -4.75
CA ALA A 168 10.49 20.42 -4.84
C ALA A 168 10.15 21.34 -3.65
N ILE A 169 9.35 22.36 -3.91
CA ILE A 169 8.85 23.28 -2.89
C ILE A 169 7.40 22.91 -2.54
N SER A 170 6.66 22.31 -3.49
CA SER A 170 5.28 21.85 -3.33
C SER A 170 5.10 20.44 -3.90
N PRO A 171 4.16 19.63 -3.37
CA PRO A 171 3.66 18.41 -4.03
C PRO A 171 3.32 18.58 -5.51
N GLU A 172 2.86 19.76 -5.92
CA GLU A 172 2.49 20.05 -7.31
C GLU A 172 3.69 20.00 -8.27
N ASP A 173 4.93 20.22 -7.77
CA ASP A 173 6.16 20.10 -8.55
C ASP A 173 6.40 18.66 -9.03
N TYR A 174 5.86 17.67 -8.31
CA TYR A 174 5.85 16.27 -8.73
C TYR A 174 4.70 15.95 -9.69
N GLY A 175 3.71 16.82 -9.82
CA GLY A 175 2.54 16.66 -10.69
C GLY A 175 1.23 16.40 -9.96
N TYR A 176 1.20 16.36 -8.62
CA TYR A 176 -0.01 16.13 -7.81
C TYR A 176 -1.02 17.29 -7.89
N THR A 177 -1.52 17.60 -9.08
CA THR A 177 -2.39 18.75 -9.36
C THR A 177 -3.84 18.33 -9.61
N GLY A 178 -4.05 17.09 -10.07
CA GLY A 178 -5.34 16.62 -10.55
C GLY A 178 -5.86 17.34 -11.79
N ASP A 179 -5.01 18.16 -12.43
CA ASP A 179 -5.35 18.98 -13.58
C ASP A 179 -4.23 18.90 -14.61
N LYS A 180 -4.52 18.23 -15.74
CA LYS A 180 -3.57 18.02 -16.83
C LYS A 180 -2.98 19.33 -17.40
N THR A 181 -3.68 20.45 -17.22
CA THR A 181 -3.25 21.77 -17.72
C THR A 181 -2.28 22.49 -16.79
N LYS A 182 -2.15 22.04 -15.54
CA LYS A 182 -1.35 22.68 -14.49
C LYS A 182 -0.15 21.86 -14.04
N VAL A 183 0.11 20.72 -14.69
CA VAL A 183 1.20 19.83 -14.31
C VAL A 183 2.53 20.55 -14.42
N ASN A 184 3.26 20.62 -13.31
CA ASN A 184 4.61 21.12 -13.29
C ASN A 184 5.59 19.97 -13.53
N HIS A 185 6.57 20.18 -14.41
CA HIS A 185 7.62 19.21 -14.74
C HIS A 185 8.99 19.69 -14.26
N LYS A 186 9.00 20.34 -13.08
CA LYS A 186 10.21 20.92 -12.49
C LYS A 186 11.16 19.84 -11.99
N VAL A 187 10.64 18.87 -11.24
CA VAL A 187 11.44 17.81 -10.62
C VAL A 187 11.14 16.41 -11.17
N VAL A 188 10.21 16.32 -12.13
CA VAL A 188 9.84 15.06 -12.80
C VAL A 188 10.01 15.22 -14.30
N ALA A 189 10.86 14.38 -14.88
CA ALA A 189 10.96 14.23 -16.32
C ALA A 189 9.99 13.15 -16.80
N VAL A 190 9.09 13.53 -17.71
CA VAL A 190 8.21 12.57 -18.39
C VAL A 190 8.94 12.04 -19.60
N VAL A 191 9.10 10.73 -19.67
CA VAL A 191 9.88 10.07 -20.72
C VAL A 191 9.14 8.90 -21.35
N ASP A 192 9.50 8.63 -22.60
CA ASP A 192 9.22 7.35 -23.24
C ASP A 192 10.51 6.54 -23.37
N LEU A 193 10.35 5.23 -23.41
CA LEU A 193 11.44 4.31 -23.72
C LEU A 193 11.70 4.36 -25.23
N SER A 194 12.94 4.68 -25.63
CA SER A 194 13.34 4.79 -27.02
C SER A 194 14.53 3.86 -27.30
N GLY A 195 14.24 2.67 -27.81
CA GLY A 195 15.24 1.65 -28.08
C GLY A 195 15.84 1.05 -26.81
N GLN A 196 17.09 0.58 -26.90
CA GLN A 196 17.67 -0.27 -25.86
C GLN A 196 18.17 0.50 -24.62
N ARG A 197 18.54 1.77 -24.78
CA ARG A 197 19.26 2.55 -23.75
C ARG A 197 18.82 4.00 -23.64
N ASP A 198 18.06 4.51 -24.58
CA ASP A 198 17.76 5.92 -24.66
C ASP A 198 16.32 6.16 -24.17
N PHE A 199 16.13 7.19 -23.36
CA PHE A 199 14.84 7.75 -23.02
C PHE A 199 14.61 8.98 -23.89
N ASN A 200 13.44 9.05 -24.51
CA ASN A 200 13.00 10.24 -25.19
C ASN A 200 12.28 11.15 -24.18
N VAL A 201 12.82 12.34 -23.94
CA VAL A 201 12.27 13.29 -22.96
C VAL A 201 11.11 14.04 -23.61
N LYS A 202 9.90 13.84 -23.09
CA LYS A 202 8.70 14.53 -23.55
C LYS A 202 8.55 15.89 -22.89
N ASN A 203 8.57 15.88 -21.55
CA ASN A 203 8.41 17.09 -20.74
C ASN A 203 9.43 17.08 -19.60
N PHE A 204 10.22 18.14 -19.53
CA PHE A 204 11.08 18.44 -18.40
C PHE A 204 11.46 19.93 -18.44
N SER A 205 11.47 20.60 -17.30
CA SER A 205 11.69 22.05 -17.26
C SER A 205 13.11 22.40 -17.70
N SER A 206 13.24 23.35 -18.63
CA SER A 206 14.54 23.88 -19.06
C SER A 206 15.18 24.66 -17.91
N GLY A 207 16.22 24.08 -17.29
CA GLY A 207 16.92 24.66 -16.14
C GLY A 207 16.85 23.82 -14.87
N ALA A 208 16.07 22.73 -14.87
CA ALA A 208 16.07 21.79 -13.76
C ALA A 208 17.41 21.05 -13.65
N THR A 209 17.90 20.88 -12.43
CA THR A 209 19.16 20.20 -12.16
C THR A 209 19.03 18.70 -12.43
N ILE A 210 19.79 18.21 -13.40
CA ILE A 210 19.91 16.79 -13.72
C ILE A 210 21.12 16.21 -13.01
N THR A 211 20.95 15.07 -12.35
CA THR A 211 22.05 14.28 -11.81
C THR A 211 22.15 12.94 -12.55
N GLU A 212 23.29 12.26 -12.42
CA GLU A 212 23.48 10.97 -13.08
C GLU A 212 22.58 9.87 -12.52
N ARG A 213 22.12 9.99 -11.26
CA ARG A 213 21.33 8.96 -10.59
C ARG A 213 19.85 9.28 -10.66
N TYR A 214 19.03 8.30 -10.98
CA TYR A 214 17.59 8.48 -11.07
C TYR A 214 16.79 7.28 -10.57
N TYR A 215 15.55 7.55 -10.18
CA TYR A 215 14.50 6.56 -10.02
C TYR A 215 13.58 6.57 -11.24
N LEU A 216 13.14 5.38 -11.67
CA LEU A 216 12.10 5.22 -12.68
C LEU A 216 10.79 4.84 -12.00
N SER A 217 9.70 5.52 -12.35
CA SER A 217 8.35 5.20 -11.89
C SER A 217 7.40 5.04 -13.07
N HIS A 218 6.57 3.99 -13.01
CA HIS A 218 5.49 3.73 -13.96
C HIS A 218 4.09 3.94 -13.36
N THR A 219 3.98 4.04 -12.03
CA THR A 219 2.72 4.29 -11.31
C THR A 219 2.95 5.01 -9.98
N ALA A 220 1.95 5.77 -9.56
CA ALA A 220 1.76 6.16 -8.18
C ALA A 220 0.88 5.16 -7.42
N TYR A 221 0.90 5.26 -6.09
CA TYR A 221 0.08 4.50 -5.16
C TYR A 221 -0.59 5.44 -4.16
N ALA A 222 -1.81 5.12 -3.76
CA ALA A 222 -2.49 5.80 -2.65
C ALA A 222 -3.15 4.81 -1.69
N ILE A 223 -3.09 5.11 -0.39
CA ILE A 223 -3.90 4.45 0.63
C ILE A 223 -5.00 5.42 1.02
N VAL A 224 -6.24 5.03 0.75
CA VAL A 224 -7.40 5.90 0.91
C VAL A 224 -8.41 5.22 1.84
N PRO A 225 -8.74 5.86 2.99
CA PRO A 225 -9.85 5.43 3.81
C PRO A 225 -11.18 5.68 3.09
N GLY A 226 -12.02 4.67 3.04
CA GLY A 226 -13.38 4.75 2.53
C GLY A 226 -14.30 5.59 3.43
N LYS A 227 -15.56 5.68 3.01
CA LYS A 227 -16.58 6.39 3.78
C LYS A 227 -16.85 5.64 5.09
N LYS A 228 -16.85 6.37 6.22
CA LYS A 228 -17.27 5.81 7.51
C LYS A 228 -18.74 5.42 7.50
N ASP A 229 -19.02 4.20 7.94
CA ASP A 229 -20.36 3.72 8.22
C ASP A 229 -20.95 4.50 9.40
N ALA A 230 -22.16 5.05 9.23
CA ALA A 230 -22.79 5.94 10.21
C ALA A 230 -23.21 5.22 11.49
N THR A 231 -23.41 3.90 11.45
CA THR A 231 -23.89 3.10 12.58
C THR A 231 -22.73 2.57 13.40
N THR A 232 -21.69 2.07 12.74
CA THR A 232 -20.55 1.41 13.39
C THR A 232 -19.37 2.34 13.60
N GLY A 233 -19.23 3.39 12.78
CA GLY A 233 -18.07 4.28 12.73
C GLY A 233 -16.84 3.69 12.02
N LEU A 234 -16.98 2.51 11.43
CA LEU A 234 -15.93 1.78 10.73
C LEU A 234 -15.84 2.20 9.27
N PHE A 235 -14.71 1.95 8.63
CA PHE A 235 -14.50 2.19 7.21
C PHE A 235 -13.59 1.12 6.62
N ASP A 236 -13.69 0.91 5.32
CA ASP A 236 -12.77 0.05 4.58
C ASP A 236 -11.59 0.88 4.06
N ILE A 237 -10.44 0.25 3.87
CA ILE A 237 -9.24 0.91 3.33
C ILE A 237 -8.93 0.32 1.98
N TYR A 238 -8.66 1.19 1.01
CA TYR A 238 -8.37 0.81 -0.37
C TYR A 238 -6.94 1.22 -0.74
N LEU A 239 -6.29 0.34 -1.50
CA LEU A 239 -5.05 0.64 -2.19
C LEU A 239 -5.37 1.03 -3.64
N TYR A 240 -5.06 2.26 -4.02
CA TYR A 240 -5.14 2.73 -5.39
C TYR A 240 -3.77 2.61 -6.07
N TYR A 241 -3.77 2.25 -7.35
CA TYR A 241 -2.59 2.06 -8.19
C TYR A 241 -2.95 2.29 -9.67
N ASN A 242 -1.97 2.21 -10.57
CA ASN A 242 -2.16 2.41 -12.02
C ASN A 242 -2.70 3.81 -12.38
N TYR A 243 -2.12 4.85 -11.76
CA TYR A 243 -2.35 6.25 -12.12
C TYR A 243 -1.03 7.03 -12.11
N ARG A 244 -0.98 8.14 -12.86
CA ARG A 244 0.23 8.90 -13.15
C ARG A 244 0.04 10.39 -12.82
N PRO A 245 0.36 10.85 -11.59
CA PRO A 245 0.16 12.25 -11.23
C PRO A 245 1.02 13.21 -12.04
N TRP A 246 2.19 12.80 -12.50
CA TRP A 246 3.00 13.56 -13.47
C TRP A 246 2.34 13.75 -14.86
N LEU A 247 1.13 13.22 -15.09
CA LEU A 247 0.27 13.52 -16.24
C LEU A 247 -1.02 14.25 -15.83
N GLY A 248 -1.12 14.71 -14.59
CA GLY A 248 -2.29 15.38 -14.01
C GLY A 248 -3.40 14.41 -13.58
N GLU A 249 -3.10 13.13 -13.42
CA GLU A 249 -4.05 12.15 -12.91
C GLU A 249 -4.10 12.16 -11.38
N THR A 250 -5.28 11.93 -10.83
CA THR A 250 -5.53 11.66 -9.41
C THR A 250 -5.67 10.15 -9.20
N TYR A 251 -5.57 9.70 -7.95
CA TYR A 251 -5.76 8.29 -7.60
C TYR A 251 -7.12 7.73 -8.05
N LEU A 252 -8.17 8.56 -8.16
CA LEU A 252 -9.50 8.13 -8.63
C LEU A 252 -9.52 7.67 -10.09
N GLN A 253 -8.55 8.11 -10.89
CA GLN A 253 -8.40 7.68 -12.29
C GLN A 253 -7.60 6.37 -12.42
N GLY A 254 -7.10 5.85 -11.30
CA GLY A 254 -6.43 4.55 -11.23
C GLY A 254 -7.38 3.38 -10.98
N LYS A 255 -6.77 2.21 -10.75
CA LYS A 255 -7.44 1.02 -10.22
C LYS A 255 -7.34 1.01 -8.70
N HIS A 256 -8.26 0.32 -8.03
CA HIS A 256 -8.19 0.13 -6.59
C HIS A 256 -8.56 -1.28 -6.19
N GLU A 257 -8.01 -1.73 -5.07
CA GLU A 257 -8.34 -2.99 -4.43
C GLU A 257 -8.58 -2.75 -2.94
N LEU A 258 -9.45 -3.58 -2.36
CA LEU A 258 -9.73 -3.58 -0.93
C LEU A 258 -8.53 -4.15 -0.18
N LEU A 259 -7.91 -3.34 0.67
CA LEU A 259 -6.77 -3.77 1.48
C LEU A 259 -7.23 -4.40 2.80
N ILE A 260 -8.18 -3.74 3.49
CA ILE A 260 -8.75 -4.26 4.73
C ILE A 260 -10.13 -3.67 4.99
N GLU A 261 -11.01 -4.49 5.56
CA GLU A 261 -12.36 -4.11 5.96
C GLU A 261 -12.41 -3.73 7.44
N ASN A 262 -13.44 -2.98 7.83
CA ASN A 262 -13.78 -2.71 9.23
C ASN A 262 -12.63 -2.05 10.03
N ALA A 263 -11.90 -1.14 9.37
CA ALA A 263 -10.92 -0.31 10.02
C ALA A 263 -11.60 0.76 10.89
N THR A 264 -11.02 0.99 12.07
CA THR A 264 -11.40 2.05 13.01
C THR A 264 -10.49 3.26 12.86
N GLN A 265 -9.24 3.04 12.46
CA GLN A 265 -8.21 4.06 12.36
C GLN A 265 -7.14 3.65 11.35
N PHE A 266 -6.71 4.62 10.55
CA PHE A 266 -5.47 4.60 9.79
C PHE A 266 -4.80 5.95 10.00
N LYS A 267 -3.63 5.94 10.66
CA LYS A 267 -2.83 7.14 10.91
C LYS A 267 -1.44 6.92 10.40
N PHE A 268 -0.80 7.98 9.94
CA PHE A 268 0.57 7.94 9.49
C PHE A 268 1.25 9.26 9.81
N ARG A 269 2.58 9.23 9.86
CA ARG A 269 3.41 10.41 10.07
C ARG A 269 4.74 10.22 9.35
N GLY A 270 5.22 11.27 8.71
CA GLY A 270 6.58 11.38 8.20
C GLY A 270 7.54 11.91 9.27
N ASN A 271 8.76 11.39 9.28
CA ASN A 271 9.85 12.00 10.02
C ASN A 271 11.19 11.79 9.30
N ASN A 272 11.71 12.86 8.68
CA ASN A 272 13.00 12.89 8.00
C ASN A 272 13.17 11.75 7.00
N GLY A 273 12.16 11.55 6.16
CA GLY A 273 12.15 10.50 5.15
C GLY A 273 11.61 9.16 5.63
N ASN A 274 11.50 8.89 6.94
CA ASN A 274 10.85 7.68 7.46
C ASN A 274 9.33 7.87 7.53
N ILE A 275 8.58 6.78 7.40
CA ILE A 275 7.13 6.78 7.54
C ILE A 275 6.73 5.79 8.62
N GLU A 276 6.06 6.28 9.65
CA GLU A 276 5.41 5.45 10.66
C GLU A 276 3.92 5.45 10.41
N PHE A 277 3.26 4.29 10.48
CA PHE A 277 1.81 4.21 10.36
C PHE A 277 1.20 3.20 11.32
N GLU A 278 -0.06 3.46 11.68
CA GLU A 278 -0.87 2.66 12.58
C GLU A 278 -2.19 2.30 11.89
N LEU A 279 -2.52 1.02 11.89
CA LEU A 279 -3.78 0.48 11.40
C LEU A 279 -4.52 -0.22 12.54
N CYS A 280 -5.74 0.23 12.83
CA CYS A 280 -6.62 -0.40 13.81
C CYS A 280 -7.87 -0.98 13.15
N VAL A 281 -8.23 -2.20 13.50
CA VAL A 281 -9.37 -2.94 12.94
C VAL A 281 -10.23 -3.55 14.02
N GLN A 282 -11.51 -3.74 13.71
CA GLN A 282 -12.50 -4.29 14.62
C GLN A 282 -13.22 -5.50 13.99
N ASP A 283 -13.47 -6.54 14.77
CA ASP A 283 -14.35 -7.65 14.36
C ASP A 283 -15.80 -7.40 14.83
N LEU A 284 -16.73 -7.36 13.88
CA LEU A 284 -18.16 -7.18 14.13
C LEU A 284 -18.85 -8.45 14.64
N ASN A 285 -18.24 -9.62 14.45
CA ASN A 285 -18.83 -10.93 14.75
C ASN A 285 -18.46 -11.48 16.13
N MET A 286 -17.85 -10.66 17.00
CA MET A 286 -17.48 -11.12 18.35
C MET A 286 -18.71 -11.51 19.21
N PRO A 287 -18.58 -12.56 20.05
CA PRO A 287 -19.65 -12.99 20.95
C PRO A 287 -20.15 -11.86 21.88
N LYS A 288 -21.47 -11.82 22.10
CA LYS A 288 -22.21 -10.70 22.73
C LYS A 288 -21.74 -10.25 24.13
N LYS A 289 -20.93 -11.03 24.87
CA LYS A 289 -20.35 -10.56 26.15
C LYS A 289 -19.30 -9.44 25.94
N ALA A 290 -18.74 -9.33 24.73
CA ALA A 290 -17.83 -8.26 24.33
C ALA A 290 -18.52 -7.09 23.60
N LYS A 291 -19.86 -7.04 23.46
CA LYS A 291 -20.51 -5.89 22.80
C LYS A 291 -20.43 -4.58 23.60
N LYS A 292 -20.09 -4.64 24.90
CA LYS A 292 -19.76 -3.44 25.69
C LYS A 292 -18.31 -2.97 25.47
N ASP A 293 -17.41 -3.88 25.10
CA ASP A 293 -15.99 -3.60 24.86
C ASP A 293 -15.67 -3.92 23.40
N LYS A 294 -15.82 -2.91 22.52
CA LYS A 294 -15.44 -3.03 21.10
C LYS A 294 -13.99 -3.51 21.03
N PHE A 295 -13.77 -4.77 20.64
CA PHE A 295 -12.42 -5.32 20.56
C PHE A 295 -11.73 -4.82 19.30
N ILE A 296 -10.66 -4.06 19.49
CA ILE A 296 -9.90 -3.42 18.43
C ILE A 296 -8.46 -3.93 18.50
N ILE A 297 -7.92 -4.36 17.37
CA ILE A 297 -6.49 -4.66 17.23
C ILE A 297 -5.85 -3.53 16.46
N CYS A 298 -4.78 -2.96 17.01
CA CYS A 298 -3.93 -1.99 16.34
C CYS A 298 -2.56 -2.59 16.04
N LYS A 299 -2.06 -2.36 14.83
CA LYS A 299 -0.72 -2.72 14.39
C LYS A 299 0.00 -1.47 13.90
N LYS A 300 1.29 -1.39 14.19
CA LYS A 300 2.17 -0.27 13.83
C LYS A 300 3.39 -0.79 13.10
N GLU A 301 3.83 -0.05 12.11
CA GLU A 301 5.06 -0.35 11.36
C GLU A 301 5.76 0.95 10.99
N ALA A 302 7.08 0.87 10.82
CA ALA A 302 7.93 1.96 10.38
C ALA A 302 8.69 1.54 9.11
N VAL A 303 8.73 2.41 8.12
CA VAL A 303 9.41 2.19 6.85
C VAL A 303 10.44 3.29 6.64
N PHE A 304 11.64 2.88 6.24
CA PHE A 304 12.77 3.76 5.95
C PHE A 304 12.81 4.09 4.45
#